data_AF-A0A401KM56-F1
#
_entry.id   AF-A0A401KM56-F1
#
_cell.length_a   1.000
_cell.length_b   1.000
_cell.length_c   1.000
_cell.angle_alpha   90.00
_cell.angle_beta   90.00
_cell.angle_gamma   90.00
#
_symmetry.space_group_name_H-M   'P 1'
#
loop_
_entity.id
_entity.type
_entity.pdbx_description
1 polymer ?
#
loop_
_entity_poly.entity_id
_entity_poly.type
_entity_poly.pdbx_seq_one_letter_code
_entity_poly.pdbx_strand_id
1 'polypeptide(L)'
;MYHVATVPYTGISISDLANGITPPNSSSLTKQSQERVIINLPAGPIFNLLRSQSSGEAIPQTVNNGDNAPIAEAERLSQIASTTSSTIVTVNYRLGISPATPNELTLNQNPYKYPTPIHDTLAGFDWVQKTLQPERLGILGTHIGGSLALMLSLTEAISIQAVAAIDPICDWTSLDEHCIQQPPSSDADGHIISSSSRKGPRGGGTAPHDLVSLLTARKAFFSTPERYFDAFASPLLFLRSPGKNVPRSFPEYLTGPEYPIPILRAKDSVSAEDDLIDQFWDVYLGEEDSMSEVSSNCETKRGPPRRRKALSRWPPFGLDYGTSGPAWHNPRHGIKRLEMELPWVRIFTRVDDSVSISKASTKNKNTKPSVLSQQANEMIDVMRRSCFWGREKGYSESRVTLCSYPHDQQVDDARELAGLWLREKTAD
;
A
#
# COMPACT_ATOMS: atom_id res chain seq x y z
N MET A 1 19.86 -23.26 -21.45
CA MET A 1 19.65 -24.24 -20.36
C MET A 1 19.17 -23.43 -19.17
N TYR A 2 17.86 -23.38 -18.98
CA TYR A 2 17.21 -22.49 -18.02
C TYR A 2 17.32 -23.11 -16.62
N HIS A 3 18.08 -22.48 -15.73
CA HIS A 3 18.03 -22.78 -14.30
C HIS A 3 17.15 -21.73 -13.63
N VAL A 4 15.86 -22.03 -13.53
CA VAL A 4 14.94 -21.37 -12.59
C VAL A 4 14.79 -22.33 -11.42
N ALA A 5 15.38 -21.99 -10.28
CA ALA A 5 15.26 -22.77 -9.05
C ALA A 5 14.27 -22.07 -8.12
N THR A 6 13.00 -22.47 -8.18
CA THR A 6 12.06 -22.18 -7.09
C THR A 6 12.33 -23.19 -5.98
N VAL A 7 12.78 -22.74 -4.81
CA VAL A 7 13.06 -23.61 -3.66
C VAL A 7 11.97 -23.43 -2.59
N PRO A 8 11.46 -24.53 -2.00
CA PRO A 8 10.32 -24.51 -1.09
C PRO A 8 10.69 -23.94 0.28
N TYR A 9 9.66 -23.40 0.91
CA TYR A 9 9.61 -22.88 2.28
C TYR A 9 10.18 -23.86 3.30
N THR A 10 11.35 -23.54 3.87
CA THR A 10 11.69 -23.85 5.26
C THR A 10 12.44 -22.65 5.84
N GLY A 11 12.49 -22.56 7.18
CA GLY A 11 12.79 -21.33 7.93
C GLY A 11 14.00 -20.53 7.45
N ILE A 12 13.90 -19.21 7.62
CA ILE A 12 14.89 -18.17 7.31
C ILE A 12 16.32 -18.72 7.42
N SER A 13 16.83 -19.18 6.29
CA SER A 13 18.24 -19.30 6.03
C SER A 13 18.55 -18.28 4.95
N ILE A 14 19.53 -17.42 5.21
CA ILE A 14 20.01 -16.38 4.29
C ILE A 14 20.49 -16.99 2.96
N SER A 15 20.64 -18.32 2.89
CA SER A 15 20.89 -19.11 1.68
C SER A 15 19.69 -19.23 0.71
N ASP A 16 18.44 -19.02 1.15
CA ASP A 16 17.26 -19.22 0.29
C ASP A 16 16.81 -17.93 -0.45
N LEU A 17 17.42 -16.78 -0.15
CA LEU A 17 17.23 -15.53 -0.91
C LEU A 17 17.90 -15.56 -2.30
N ALA A 18 18.77 -16.53 -2.58
CA ALA A 18 19.70 -16.48 -3.70
C ALA A 18 19.12 -16.86 -5.08
N ASN A 19 17.90 -17.40 -5.17
CA ASN A 19 17.48 -18.11 -6.40
C ASN A 19 16.54 -17.33 -7.35
N GLY A 20 16.41 -16.02 -7.19
CA GLY A 20 15.60 -15.15 -8.06
C GLY A 20 16.37 -14.13 -8.87
N ILE A 21 17.65 -14.38 -9.18
CA ILE A 21 18.50 -13.45 -9.94
C ILE A 21 18.36 -13.72 -11.43
N THR A 22 17.88 -12.74 -12.19
CA THR A 22 17.81 -12.82 -13.65
C THR A 22 18.81 -11.86 -14.28
N PRO A 23 19.96 -12.35 -14.80
CA PRO A 23 20.95 -11.51 -15.47
C PRO A 23 20.51 -11.19 -16.91
N PRO A 24 20.94 -10.04 -17.48
CA PRO A 24 20.51 -9.59 -18.81
C PRO A 24 20.99 -10.46 -19.99
N ASN A 25 22.04 -11.29 -19.82
CA ASN A 25 22.55 -12.28 -20.79
C ASN A 25 23.49 -13.30 -20.10
N SER A 26 23.45 -14.59 -20.46
CA SER A 26 24.28 -15.67 -19.86
C SER A 26 25.71 -15.80 -20.44
N SER A 27 26.16 -14.87 -21.28
CA SER A 27 27.42 -14.97 -22.03
C SER A 27 28.48 -13.90 -21.75
N SER A 28 28.31 -13.03 -20.74
CA SER A 28 29.37 -12.08 -20.37
C SER A 28 29.44 -11.85 -18.84
N LEU A 29 30.14 -12.74 -18.15
CA LEU A 29 30.60 -12.53 -16.77
C LEU A 29 31.83 -11.60 -16.77
N THR A 30 31.61 -10.31 -16.99
CA THR A 30 32.60 -9.26 -16.70
C THR A 30 31.89 -8.06 -16.09
N LYS A 31 32.22 -7.72 -14.82
CA LYS A 31 31.98 -6.50 -13.99
C LYS A 31 30.77 -5.57 -14.20
N GLN A 32 30.21 -5.41 -15.40
CA GLN A 32 29.12 -4.49 -15.75
C GLN A 32 27.75 -4.92 -15.21
N SER A 33 27.52 -6.21 -14.92
CA SER A 33 26.17 -6.69 -14.54
C SER A 33 25.71 -6.22 -13.15
N GLN A 34 26.59 -5.67 -12.32
CA GLN A 34 26.26 -5.23 -10.96
C GLN A 34 26.05 -3.70 -10.85
N GLU A 35 26.26 -2.94 -11.93
CA GLU A 35 26.12 -1.48 -11.91
C GLU A 35 24.65 -1.06 -11.71
N ARG A 36 23.72 -1.72 -12.40
CA ARG A 36 22.28 -1.46 -12.33
C ARG A 36 21.53 -2.66 -11.81
N VAL A 37 20.88 -2.49 -10.67
CA VAL A 37 20.05 -3.51 -10.04
C VAL A 37 18.63 -2.99 -9.90
N ILE A 38 17.65 -3.82 -10.25
CA ILE A 38 16.24 -3.58 -9.99
C ILE A 38 15.75 -4.61 -8.98
N ILE A 39 15.29 -4.15 -7.83
CA ILE A 39 14.57 -5.01 -6.88
C ILE A 39 13.12 -5.13 -7.35
N ASN A 40 12.67 -6.36 -7.63
CA ASN A 40 11.29 -6.66 -7.93
C ASN A 40 10.56 -7.15 -6.67
N LEU A 41 9.48 -6.45 -6.30
CA LEU A 41 8.60 -6.79 -5.18
C LEU A 41 7.25 -7.28 -5.74
N PRO A 42 6.92 -8.57 -5.57
CA PRO A 42 5.74 -9.18 -6.18
C PRO A 42 4.43 -8.62 -5.61
N ALA A 43 3.31 -8.94 -6.27
CA ALA A 43 1.98 -8.44 -5.94
C ALA A 43 1.45 -8.79 -4.53
N GLY A 44 1.88 -9.93 -3.98
CA GLY A 44 1.30 -10.53 -2.78
C GLY A 44 -0.09 -11.15 -3.05
N PRO A 45 -0.70 -11.82 -2.05
CA PRO A 45 -1.84 -12.71 -2.28
C PRO A 45 -3.23 -12.02 -2.39
N ILE A 46 -3.30 -10.71 -2.60
CA ILE A 46 -4.52 -9.93 -2.33
C ILE A 46 -5.72 -10.26 -3.24
N PHE A 47 -5.52 -10.34 -4.56
CA PHE A 47 -6.59 -10.63 -5.52
C PHE A 47 -6.81 -12.13 -5.74
N ASN A 48 -5.97 -12.97 -5.14
CA ASN A 48 -6.11 -14.44 -5.20
C ASN A 48 -7.05 -14.97 -4.11
N LEU A 49 -7.26 -14.22 -3.02
CA LEU A 49 -8.08 -14.62 -1.88
C LEU A 49 -9.57 -14.85 -2.24
N LEU A 50 -10.14 -14.04 -3.14
CA LEU A 50 -11.56 -14.14 -3.52
C LEU A 50 -11.83 -15.25 -4.54
N ARG A 51 -10.84 -15.61 -5.37
CA ARG A 51 -10.98 -16.69 -6.36
C ARG A 51 -11.18 -18.06 -5.69
N SER A 52 -10.75 -18.21 -4.43
CA SER A 52 -10.95 -19.41 -3.61
C SER A 52 -12.33 -19.49 -2.96
N GLN A 53 -13.10 -18.41 -2.87
CA GLN A 53 -14.40 -18.40 -2.17
C GLN A 53 -15.60 -18.49 -3.12
N SER A 54 -15.42 -18.19 -4.41
CA SER A 54 -16.50 -18.27 -5.42
C SER A 54 -16.78 -19.69 -5.94
N SER A 55 -15.96 -20.69 -5.61
CA SER A 55 -16.20 -22.10 -5.97
C SER A 55 -16.96 -22.81 -4.85
N GLY A 56 -18.24 -22.46 -4.69
CA GLY A 56 -19.17 -23.01 -3.71
C GLY A 56 -19.98 -24.22 -4.19
N GLU A 57 -19.51 -24.98 -5.18
CA GLU A 57 -20.13 -26.26 -5.57
C GLU A 57 -19.07 -27.36 -5.65
N ALA A 58 -19.27 -28.39 -4.84
CA ALA A 58 -18.47 -29.59 -4.81
C ALA A 58 -18.74 -30.45 -6.05
N ILE A 59 -17.90 -30.29 -7.08
CA ILE A 59 -17.52 -31.35 -8.01
C ILE A 59 -16.01 -31.15 -8.27
N PRO A 60 -15.15 -32.15 -8.01
CA PRO A 60 -13.74 -32.06 -8.39
C PRO A 60 -13.63 -32.24 -9.90
N GLN A 61 -13.95 -31.19 -10.66
CA GLN A 61 -13.47 -31.08 -12.02
C GLN A 61 -12.04 -30.53 -11.93
N THR A 62 -11.10 -31.44 -12.08
CA THR A 62 -9.69 -31.20 -12.34
C THR A 62 -9.54 -30.29 -13.56
N VAL A 63 -9.62 -28.97 -13.36
CA VAL A 63 -9.12 -28.03 -14.36
C VAL A 63 -7.63 -27.91 -14.11
N ASN A 64 -6.89 -28.75 -14.83
CA ASN A 64 -5.44 -28.74 -14.94
C ASN A 64 -4.93 -27.36 -15.36
N ASN A 65 -4.73 -26.46 -14.40
CA ASN A 65 -3.88 -25.26 -14.55
C ASN A 65 -2.82 -25.24 -13.44
N GLY A 66 -2.27 -26.41 -13.13
CA GLY A 66 -1.27 -26.61 -12.08
C GLY A 66 0.18 -26.32 -12.49
N ASP A 67 0.53 -26.25 -13.78
CA ASP A 67 1.94 -26.40 -14.18
C ASP A 67 2.59 -25.21 -14.93
N ASN A 68 1.88 -24.11 -15.23
CA ASN A 68 2.42 -23.05 -16.12
C ASN A 68 2.59 -21.64 -15.52
N ALA A 69 2.28 -21.41 -14.24
CA ALA A 69 2.40 -20.07 -13.64
C ALA A 69 3.84 -19.55 -13.41
N PRO A 70 4.84 -20.34 -12.97
CA PRO A 70 6.18 -19.82 -12.69
C PRO A 70 7.00 -19.52 -13.97
N ILE A 71 6.69 -20.21 -15.08
CA ILE A 71 7.39 -20.02 -16.36
C ILE A 71 7.06 -18.65 -16.96
N ALA A 72 5.79 -18.24 -16.91
CA ALA A 72 5.36 -16.96 -17.47
C ALA A 72 5.97 -15.75 -16.73
N GLU A 73 6.05 -15.77 -15.40
CA GLU A 73 6.60 -14.64 -14.63
C GLU A 73 8.13 -14.53 -14.79
N ALA A 74 8.84 -15.66 -14.77
CA ALA A 74 10.29 -15.68 -14.96
C ALA A 74 10.68 -15.21 -16.38
N GLU A 75 9.93 -15.61 -17.41
CA GLU A 75 10.14 -15.13 -18.78
C GLU A 75 9.93 -13.61 -18.89
N ARG A 76 8.91 -13.06 -18.22
CA ARG A 76 8.63 -11.62 -18.22
C ARG A 76 9.70 -10.82 -17.49
N LEU A 77 10.14 -11.28 -16.33
CA LEU A 77 11.25 -10.64 -15.61
C LEU A 77 12.54 -10.72 -16.43
N SER A 78 12.77 -11.81 -17.17
CA SER A 78 13.88 -11.91 -18.12
C SER A 78 13.79 -10.85 -19.23
N GLN A 79 12.60 -10.65 -19.82
CA GLN A 79 12.38 -9.59 -20.81
C GLN A 79 12.64 -8.19 -20.25
N ILE A 80 12.18 -7.91 -19.02
CA ILE A 80 12.45 -6.63 -18.34
C ILE A 80 13.95 -6.49 -18.05
N ALA A 81 14.64 -7.54 -17.61
CA ALA A 81 16.08 -7.51 -17.35
C ALA A 81 16.87 -7.19 -18.62
N SER A 82 16.55 -7.85 -19.74
CA SER A 82 17.17 -7.57 -21.04
C SER A 82 16.85 -6.15 -21.53
N THR A 83 15.59 -5.73 -21.43
CA THR A 83 15.13 -4.41 -21.91
C THR A 83 15.73 -3.26 -21.11
N THR A 84 15.88 -3.45 -19.80
CA THR A 84 16.47 -2.45 -18.88
C THR A 84 17.99 -2.56 -18.77
N SER A 85 18.59 -3.61 -19.34
CA SER A 85 20.01 -3.94 -19.17
C SER A 85 20.44 -3.93 -17.69
N SER A 86 19.55 -4.41 -16.82
CA SER A 86 19.72 -4.40 -15.37
C SER A 86 19.63 -5.82 -14.83
N THR A 87 20.30 -6.08 -13.72
CA THR A 87 20.11 -7.32 -12.96
C THR A 87 18.84 -7.19 -12.13
N ILE A 88 17.87 -8.09 -12.34
CA ILE A 88 16.64 -8.13 -11.52
C ILE A 88 16.83 -9.09 -10.36
N VAL A 89 16.54 -8.60 -9.16
CA VAL A 89 16.50 -9.39 -7.92
C VAL A 89 15.07 -9.39 -7.39
N THR A 90 14.41 -10.56 -7.40
CA THR A 90 13.08 -10.67 -6.80
C THR A 90 13.17 -10.96 -5.32
N VAL A 91 12.63 -10.06 -4.49
CA VAL A 91 12.57 -10.24 -3.03
C VAL A 91 11.17 -10.75 -2.67
N ASN A 92 11.07 -12.05 -2.41
CA ASN A 92 9.84 -12.66 -1.92
C ASN A 92 9.67 -12.38 -0.43
N TYR A 93 8.44 -12.12 -0.01
CA TYR A 93 8.10 -11.80 1.37
C TYR A 93 6.91 -12.63 1.83
N ARG A 94 6.88 -12.98 3.12
CA ARG A 94 5.85 -13.86 3.68
C ARG A 94 4.61 -13.07 4.06
N LEU A 95 3.49 -13.37 3.41
CA LEU A 95 2.18 -12.79 3.71
C LEU A 95 1.07 -13.76 3.29
N GLY A 96 0.05 -13.93 4.12
CA GLY A 96 -1.07 -14.83 3.87
C GLY A 96 -0.76 -16.30 4.23
N ILE A 97 -1.49 -17.22 3.62
CA ILE A 97 -1.38 -18.65 3.89
C ILE A 97 -0.12 -19.18 3.19
N SER A 98 0.72 -19.91 3.93
CA SER A 98 1.87 -20.61 3.33
C SER A 98 1.36 -21.65 2.31
N PRO A 99 1.99 -21.80 1.13
CA PRO A 99 1.70 -22.95 0.29
C PRO A 99 2.01 -24.21 1.10
N ALA A 100 0.99 -25.02 1.37
CA ALA A 100 1.14 -26.26 2.11
C ALA A 100 2.16 -27.16 1.38
N THR A 101 3.22 -27.56 2.07
CA THR A 101 4.01 -28.71 1.61
C THR A 101 3.11 -29.95 1.73
N PRO A 102 3.01 -30.81 0.71
CA PRO A 102 2.11 -31.97 0.72
C PRO A 102 2.33 -32.97 1.87
N ASN A 103 3.40 -32.82 2.65
CA ASN A 103 3.84 -33.79 3.65
C ASN A 103 3.66 -33.34 5.11
N GLU A 104 3.14 -32.14 5.38
CA GLU A 104 2.88 -31.70 6.76
C GLU A 104 1.41 -31.90 7.12
N LEU A 105 1.16 -32.91 7.95
CA LEU A 105 -0.13 -33.17 8.56
C LEU A 105 -0.65 -31.90 9.23
N THR A 106 -1.84 -31.50 8.78
CA THR A 106 -2.57 -30.27 9.05
C THR A 106 -2.85 -30.03 10.53
N LEU A 107 -1.91 -29.41 11.26
CA LEU A 107 -2.19 -28.84 12.56
C LEU A 107 -1.37 -27.54 12.72
N ASN A 108 -2.03 -26.39 12.49
CA ASN A 108 -1.56 -25.03 12.84
C ASN A 108 -0.60 -24.31 11.87
N GLN A 109 -0.89 -24.25 10.57
CA GLN A 109 -0.27 -23.21 9.72
C GLN A 109 -0.97 -21.87 9.97
N ASN A 110 -0.46 -21.11 10.94
CA ASN A 110 -0.90 -19.73 11.13
C ASN A 110 -0.49 -18.90 9.91
N PRO A 111 -1.41 -18.14 9.28
CA PRO A 111 -1.06 -17.30 8.14
C PRO A 111 -0.05 -16.23 8.56
N TYR A 112 0.91 -15.93 7.69
CA TYR A 112 1.84 -14.82 7.87
C TYR A 112 1.08 -13.49 7.76
N LYS A 113 1.33 -12.58 8.70
CA LYS A 113 0.66 -11.28 8.82
C LYS A 113 1.70 -10.17 8.94
N TYR A 114 1.28 -8.92 8.77
CA TYR A 114 2.11 -7.78 9.13
C TYR A 114 2.54 -7.83 10.61
N PRO A 115 3.79 -7.48 10.94
CA PRO A 115 4.80 -6.80 10.11
C PRO A 115 5.79 -7.72 9.36
N THR A 116 5.59 -9.04 9.33
CA THR A 116 6.51 -10.00 8.67
C THR A 116 6.97 -9.61 7.26
N PRO A 117 6.09 -9.23 6.30
CA PRO A 117 6.54 -8.88 4.96
C PRO A 117 7.44 -7.63 4.91
N ILE A 118 7.31 -6.71 5.88
CA ILE A 118 8.20 -5.55 6.01
C ILE A 118 9.61 -6.01 6.36
N HIS A 119 9.73 -6.88 7.38
CA HIS A 119 11.01 -7.41 7.82
C HIS A 119 11.71 -8.24 6.73
N ASP A 120 10.96 -9.09 6.02
CA ASP A 120 11.51 -9.87 4.91
C ASP A 120 12.02 -8.96 3.78
N THR A 121 11.27 -7.89 3.47
CA THR A 121 11.65 -6.91 2.44
C THR A 121 12.91 -6.14 2.83
N LEU A 122 12.99 -5.64 4.06
CA LEU A 122 14.17 -4.93 4.56
C LEU A 122 15.40 -5.84 4.59
N ALA A 123 15.24 -7.10 5.02
CA ALA A 123 16.33 -8.08 4.99
C ALA A 123 16.82 -8.35 3.56
N GLY A 124 15.91 -8.44 2.58
CA GLY A 124 16.26 -8.58 1.17
C GLY A 124 16.92 -7.34 0.58
N PHE A 125 16.46 -6.15 0.96
CA PHE A 125 17.08 -4.88 0.58
C PHE A 125 18.52 -4.78 1.11
N ASP A 126 18.71 -5.06 2.40
CA ASP A 126 20.02 -5.12 3.05
C ASP A 126 20.98 -6.10 2.36
N TRP A 127 20.47 -7.27 1.99
CA TRP A 127 21.23 -8.28 1.26
C TRP A 127 21.68 -7.75 -0.10
N VAL A 128 20.78 -7.14 -0.88
CA VAL A 128 21.12 -6.53 -2.18
C VAL A 128 22.20 -5.47 -2.02
N GLN A 129 22.08 -4.59 -1.03
CA GLN A 129 23.07 -3.56 -0.77
C GLN A 129 24.44 -4.13 -0.39
N LYS A 130 24.48 -5.11 0.53
CA LYS A 130 25.74 -5.68 1.03
C LYS A 130 26.43 -6.57 0.00
N THR A 131 25.66 -7.35 -0.75
CA THR A 131 26.17 -8.37 -1.66
C THR A 131 26.41 -7.86 -3.07
N LEU A 132 25.49 -7.07 -3.63
CA LEU A 132 25.59 -6.57 -5.00
C LEU A 132 26.22 -5.18 -5.08
N GLN A 133 26.13 -4.38 -4.01
CA GLN A 133 26.66 -3.01 -3.93
C GLN A 133 26.33 -2.19 -5.19
N PRO A 134 25.05 -2.09 -5.57
CA PRO A 134 24.67 -1.47 -6.83
C PRO A 134 25.05 0.00 -6.83
N GLU A 135 25.65 0.47 -7.93
CA GLU A 135 25.84 1.91 -8.15
C GLU A 135 24.50 2.60 -8.39
N ARG A 136 23.55 1.88 -9.01
CA ARG A 136 22.22 2.38 -9.37
C ARG A 136 21.17 1.35 -9.00
N LEU A 137 20.30 1.74 -8.06
CA LEU A 137 19.25 0.89 -7.53
C LEU A 137 17.86 1.40 -7.90
N GLY A 138 17.14 0.60 -8.67
CA GLY A 138 15.72 0.77 -8.94
C GLY A 138 14.86 -0.19 -8.12
N ILE A 139 13.62 0.19 -7.83
CA ILE A 139 12.63 -0.71 -7.22
C ILE A 139 11.38 -0.74 -8.11
N LEU A 140 10.93 -1.95 -8.44
CA LEU A 140 9.67 -2.23 -9.11
C LEU A 140 8.77 -2.98 -8.11
N GLY A 141 7.57 -2.46 -7.85
CA GLY A 141 6.62 -3.11 -6.95
C GLY A 141 5.21 -3.12 -7.50
N THR A 142 4.45 -4.18 -7.26
CA THR A 142 3.02 -4.27 -7.61
C THR A 142 2.17 -4.48 -6.36
N HIS A 143 1.00 -3.84 -6.24
CA HIS A 143 0.05 -4.02 -5.12
C HIS A 143 0.71 -3.94 -3.73
N ILE A 144 0.83 -5.06 -3.00
CA ILE A 144 1.53 -5.11 -1.71
C ILE A 144 3.03 -4.80 -1.89
N GLY A 145 3.66 -5.36 -2.91
CA GLY A 145 5.04 -5.01 -3.28
C GLY A 145 5.18 -3.55 -3.69
N GLY A 146 4.15 -2.95 -4.28
CA GLY A 146 4.09 -1.51 -4.57
C GLY A 146 4.03 -0.67 -3.30
N SER A 147 3.27 -1.12 -2.30
CA SER A 147 3.25 -0.52 -0.96
C SER A 147 4.64 -0.56 -0.31
N LEU A 148 5.27 -1.74 -0.34
CA LEU A 148 6.62 -1.95 0.20
C LEU A 148 7.69 -1.15 -0.57
N ALA A 149 7.54 -0.99 -1.89
CA ALA A 149 8.41 -0.15 -2.70
C ALA A 149 8.30 1.34 -2.29
N LEU A 150 7.08 1.83 -2.05
CA LEU A 150 6.85 3.19 -1.56
C LEU A 150 7.36 3.38 -0.13
N MET A 151 7.19 2.38 0.74
CA MET A 151 7.80 2.36 2.07
C MET A 151 9.31 2.53 1.97
N LEU A 152 10.00 1.71 1.18
CA LEU A 152 11.46 1.83 0.95
C LEU A 152 11.83 3.20 0.37
N SER A 153 11.03 3.76 -0.54
CA SER A 153 11.30 5.10 -1.09
C SER A 153 11.31 6.21 -0.05
N LEU A 154 10.57 6.03 1.05
CA LEU A 154 10.43 7.00 2.13
C LEU A 154 11.40 6.76 3.27
N THR A 155 11.87 5.52 3.48
CA THR A 155 12.77 5.16 4.58
C THR A 155 14.23 5.02 4.13
N GLU A 156 14.47 4.50 2.92
CA GLU A 156 15.79 4.21 2.35
C GLU A 156 16.12 5.10 1.13
N ALA A 157 15.59 6.33 1.13
CA ALA A 157 15.61 7.25 -0.02
C ALA A 157 16.99 7.51 -0.63
N ILE A 158 18.05 7.55 0.20
CA ILE A 158 19.41 7.85 -0.27
C ILE A 158 19.97 6.74 -1.17
N SER A 159 19.65 5.49 -0.85
CA SER A 159 20.22 4.34 -1.54
C SER A 159 19.46 3.96 -2.79
N ILE A 160 18.32 4.59 -3.04
CA ILE A 160 17.42 4.26 -4.14
C ILE A 160 17.45 5.42 -5.13
N GLN A 161 17.61 5.11 -6.41
CA GLN A 161 17.59 6.14 -7.46
C GLN A 161 16.17 6.36 -7.99
N ALA A 162 15.42 5.26 -8.21
CA ALA A 162 14.08 5.33 -8.77
C ALA A 162 13.15 4.21 -8.26
N VAL A 163 11.86 4.52 -8.11
CA VAL A 163 10.81 3.61 -7.65
C VAL A 163 9.61 3.67 -8.59
N ALA A 164 9.25 2.51 -9.15
CA ALA A 164 8.03 2.30 -9.92
C ALA A 164 7.07 1.43 -9.11
N ALA A 165 5.90 1.98 -8.75
CA ALA A 165 4.89 1.28 -7.98
C ALA A 165 3.60 1.14 -8.80
N ILE A 166 3.15 -0.09 -9.05
CA ILE A 166 1.98 -0.41 -9.87
C ILE A 166 0.81 -0.79 -8.99
N ASP A 167 -0.31 -0.07 -9.14
CA ASP A 167 -1.53 -0.22 -8.35
C ASP A 167 -1.23 -0.44 -6.85
N PRO A 168 -0.40 0.42 -6.20
CA PRO A 168 0.05 0.20 -4.83
C PRO A 168 -1.06 0.40 -3.81
N ILE A 169 -0.99 -0.33 -2.70
CA ILE A 169 -1.86 -0.08 -1.54
C ILE A 169 -1.16 0.92 -0.63
N CYS A 170 -1.63 2.17 -0.58
CA CYS A 170 -0.97 3.24 0.15
C CYS A 170 -1.57 3.48 1.55
N ASP A 171 -2.85 3.11 1.76
CA ASP A 171 -3.56 3.39 3.01
C ASP A 171 -4.62 2.34 3.36
N TRP A 172 -4.34 1.48 4.33
CA TRP A 172 -5.31 0.51 4.86
C TRP A 172 -6.33 1.13 5.82
N THR A 173 -6.02 2.28 6.39
CA THR A 173 -6.88 2.94 7.36
C THR A 173 -8.11 3.50 6.66
N SER A 174 -7.99 4.11 5.49
CA SER A 174 -9.09 4.86 4.85
C SER A 174 -10.13 4.00 4.10
N LEU A 175 -10.03 2.67 4.10
CA LEU A 175 -10.96 1.80 3.34
C LEU A 175 -12.44 2.00 3.72
N ASP A 176 -12.70 2.31 4.99
CA ASP A 176 -14.05 2.51 5.53
C ASP A 176 -14.75 3.73 4.91
N GLU A 177 -14.00 4.68 4.35
CA GLU A 177 -14.52 5.89 3.70
C GLU A 177 -15.26 5.58 2.38
N HIS A 178 -15.01 4.40 1.80
CA HIS A 178 -15.70 3.92 0.61
C HIS A 178 -16.96 3.09 0.93
N CYS A 179 -17.24 2.84 2.21
CA CYS A 179 -18.40 2.07 2.69
C CYS A 179 -19.57 2.99 3.05
N ILE A 180 -20.79 2.47 3.00
CA ILE A 180 -21.97 3.13 3.57
C ILE A 180 -21.90 2.98 5.09
N GLN A 181 -22.14 4.09 5.80
CA GLN A 181 -22.19 4.08 7.26
C GLN A 181 -23.63 3.75 7.69
N GLN A 182 -23.83 2.68 8.45
CA GLN A 182 -25.14 2.40 9.03
C GLN A 182 -25.50 3.54 10.00
N PRO A 183 -26.71 4.14 9.92
CA PRO A 183 -27.14 5.08 10.94
C PRO A 183 -27.18 4.34 12.29
N PRO A 184 -26.79 4.99 13.41
CA PRO A 184 -27.01 4.39 14.72
C PRO A 184 -28.50 4.04 14.86
N SER A 185 -28.80 2.85 15.33
CA SER A 185 -30.17 2.42 15.59
C SER A 185 -30.88 3.47 16.46
N SER A 186 -32.13 3.76 16.13
CA SER A 186 -32.98 4.64 16.93
C SER A 186 -33.07 4.11 18.36
N ASP A 187 -32.92 4.99 19.34
CA ASP A 187 -33.28 4.69 20.73
C ASP A 187 -34.73 4.19 20.80
N ALA A 188 -35.08 3.44 21.86
CA ALA A 188 -36.39 2.82 22.07
C ALA A 188 -37.59 3.78 22.02
N ASP A 189 -37.35 5.10 22.06
CA ASP A 189 -38.36 6.16 21.99
C ASP A 189 -38.65 6.69 20.56
N GLY A 190 -38.08 6.09 19.52
CA GLY A 190 -38.46 6.39 18.13
C GLY A 190 -38.15 7.82 17.65
N HIS A 191 -37.32 8.57 18.39
CA HIS A 191 -36.96 9.93 18.00
C HIS A 191 -35.85 9.90 16.94
N ILE A 192 -36.24 10.08 15.68
CA ILE A 192 -35.30 10.25 14.56
C ILE A 192 -34.59 11.58 14.74
N ILE A 193 -33.37 11.56 15.28
CA ILE A 193 -32.47 12.72 15.17
C ILE A 193 -31.98 12.71 13.72
N SER A 194 -32.63 13.52 12.87
CA SER A 194 -32.15 13.78 11.52
C SER A 194 -30.81 14.51 11.62
N SER A 195 -29.71 13.76 11.69
CA SER A 195 -28.39 14.33 11.49
C SER A 195 -28.28 14.72 10.02
N SER A 196 -28.58 15.98 9.75
CA SER A 196 -28.37 16.59 8.46
C SER A 196 -26.90 16.42 8.06
N SER A 197 -26.69 15.93 6.83
CA SER A 197 -25.46 16.08 6.03
C SER A 197 -24.24 15.17 6.25
N ARG A 198 -24.37 13.92 6.71
CA ARG A 198 -23.31 12.94 6.40
C ARG A 198 -23.40 12.56 4.92
N LYS A 199 -22.61 13.23 4.07
CA LYS A 199 -22.38 12.86 2.65
C LYS A 199 -21.69 11.49 2.57
N GLY A 200 -22.41 10.41 2.87
CA GLY A 200 -22.10 9.10 2.32
C GLY A 200 -22.41 9.08 0.82
N PRO A 201 -21.91 8.10 0.05
CA PRO A 201 -22.30 7.93 -1.33
C PRO A 201 -23.82 7.82 -1.40
N ARG A 202 -24.50 8.77 -2.06
CA ARG A 202 -25.94 8.69 -2.31
C ARG A 202 -26.21 7.37 -3.03
N GLY A 203 -27.08 6.54 -2.46
CA GLY A 203 -27.25 5.11 -2.75
C GLY A 203 -27.76 4.75 -4.16
N GLY A 204 -27.00 5.09 -5.20
CA GLY A 204 -27.32 4.75 -6.59
C GLY A 204 -26.12 4.25 -7.41
N GLY A 205 -25.01 3.88 -6.78
CA GLY A 205 -23.80 3.40 -7.47
C GLY A 205 -23.32 2.07 -6.94
N THR A 206 -22.52 1.35 -7.72
CA THR A 206 -21.79 0.16 -7.29
C THR A 206 -20.55 0.54 -6.47
N ALA A 207 -20.07 -0.36 -5.61
CA ALA A 207 -18.76 -0.20 -5.00
C ALA A 207 -17.64 -0.17 -6.05
N PRO A 208 -16.51 0.50 -5.77
CA PRO A 208 -15.27 0.22 -6.48
C PRO A 208 -14.99 -1.29 -6.49
N HIS A 209 -14.60 -1.84 -7.63
CA HIS A 209 -14.48 -3.29 -7.84
C HIS A 209 -13.43 -3.96 -6.94
N ASP A 210 -12.44 -3.20 -6.48
CA ASP A 210 -11.34 -3.63 -5.63
C ASP A 210 -11.62 -3.48 -4.11
N LEU A 211 -12.68 -2.76 -3.73
CA LEU A 211 -12.96 -2.44 -2.32
C LEU A 211 -13.19 -3.69 -1.47
N VAL A 212 -14.00 -4.65 -1.93
CA VAL A 212 -14.33 -5.86 -1.16
C VAL A 212 -13.09 -6.71 -0.94
N SER A 213 -12.24 -6.83 -1.96
CA SER A 213 -10.94 -7.52 -1.89
C SER A 213 -10.05 -6.88 -0.83
N LEU A 214 -9.95 -5.55 -0.83
CA LEU A 214 -9.14 -4.80 0.14
C LEU A 214 -9.66 -4.94 1.57
N LEU A 215 -10.98 -4.88 1.79
CA LEU A 215 -11.58 -5.06 3.12
C LEU A 215 -11.31 -6.47 3.66
N THR A 216 -11.50 -7.49 2.82
CA THR A 216 -11.22 -8.89 3.17
C THR A 216 -9.75 -9.08 3.49
N ALA A 217 -8.86 -8.55 2.65
CA ALA A 217 -7.42 -8.61 2.83
C ALA A 217 -6.96 -7.93 4.12
N ARG A 218 -7.51 -6.76 4.48
CA ARG A 218 -7.17 -6.07 5.73
C ARG A 218 -7.47 -6.92 6.96
N LYS A 219 -8.59 -7.66 6.98
CA LYS A 219 -8.89 -8.59 8.09
C LYS A 219 -7.94 -9.80 8.10
N ALA A 220 -7.51 -10.26 6.93
CA ALA A 220 -6.64 -11.42 6.79
C ALA A 220 -5.16 -11.11 7.13
N PHE A 221 -4.66 -9.96 6.70
CA PHE A 221 -3.23 -9.62 6.74
C PHE A 221 -2.76 -8.98 8.04
N PHE A 222 -3.68 -8.53 8.90
CA PHE A 222 -3.36 -7.88 10.16
C PHE A 222 -3.88 -8.71 11.34
N SER A 223 -3.10 -8.73 12.44
CA SER A 223 -3.47 -9.44 13.66
C SER A 223 -4.39 -8.61 14.54
N THR A 224 -4.19 -7.30 14.55
CA THR A 224 -5.00 -6.33 15.30
C THR A 224 -5.18 -5.05 14.46
N PRO A 225 -6.18 -4.20 14.77
CA PRO A 225 -6.39 -2.98 14.03
C PRO A 225 -5.25 -1.96 14.08
N GLU A 226 -4.52 -1.90 15.20
CA GLU A 226 -3.36 -1.02 15.37
C GLU A 226 -2.31 -1.27 14.27
N ARG A 227 -2.18 -2.52 13.81
CA ARG A 227 -1.14 -2.91 12.85
C ARG A 227 -1.35 -2.34 11.46
N TYR A 228 -2.58 -2.05 11.03
CA TYR A 228 -2.80 -1.41 9.73
C TYR A 228 -2.74 0.12 9.78
N PHE A 229 -2.59 0.70 11.00
CA PHE A 229 -2.21 2.09 11.24
C PHE A 229 -0.69 2.29 11.31
N ASP A 230 0.08 1.22 11.13
CA ASP A 230 1.54 1.30 10.99
C ASP A 230 1.91 1.98 9.65
N ALA A 231 2.80 2.97 9.71
CA ALA A 231 3.26 3.69 8.52
C ALA A 231 4.04 2.81 7.54
N PHE A 232 4.69 1.75 8.03
CA PHE A 232 5.38 0.81 7.15
C PHE A 232 4.41 -0.09 6.36
N ALA A 233 3.19 -0.32 6.88
CA ALA A 233 2.14 -1.05 6.18
C ALA A 233 1.24 -0.15 5.32
N SER A 234 1.08 1.11 5.75
CA SER A 234 0.32 2.17 5.06
C SER A 234 1.25 3.37 4.78
N PRO A 235 2.05 3.35 3.70
CA PRO A 235 3.10 4.36 3.43
C PRO A 235 2.62 5.81 3.42
N LEU A 236 1.33 6.04 3.15
CA LEU A 236 0.72 7.37 3.21
C LEU A 236 0.82 7.99 4.62
N LEU A 237 0.90 7.17 5.66
CA LEU A 237 1.00 7.62 7.06
C LEU A 237 2.38 8.18 7.44
N PHE A 238 3.42 7.95 6.64
CA PHE A 238 4.68 8.69 6.79
C PHE A 238 4.51 10.20 6.51
N LEU A 239 3.50 10.54 5.72
CA LEU A 239 3.33 11.89 5.15
C LEU A 239 2.05 12.57 5.61
N ARG A 240 1.14 11.87 6.28
CA ARG A 240 -0.02 12.46 6.93
C ARG A 240 -0.59 11.61 8.06
N SER A 241 -1.33 12.22 8.96
CA SER A 241 -2.11 11.50 9.96
C SER A 241 -3.27 10.72 9.32
N PRO A 242 -3.74 9.63 9.96
CA PRO A 242 -4.90 8.85 9.48
C PRO A 242 -6.23 9.63 9.59
N GLY A 243 -6.28 10.68 10.42
CA GLY A 243 -7.49 11.49 10.64
C GLY A 243 -8.59 10.76 11.44
N LYS A 244 -8.25 9.65 12.10
CA LYS A 244 -9.17 8.89 12.96
C LYS A 244 -8.40 8.06 13.98
N ASN A 245 -9.09 7.67 15.05
CA ASN A 245 -8.56 6.80 16.08
C ASN A 245 -8.50 5.35 15.58
N VAL A 246 -7.58 4.56 16.15
CA VAL A 246 -7.51 3.12 15.91
C VAL A 246 -8.77 2.47 16.49
N PRO A 247 -9.52 1.67 15.71
CA PRO A 247 -10.67 0.99 16.26
C PRO A 247 -10.23 -0.14 17.19
N ARG A 248 -10.93 -0.32 18.31
CA ARG A 248 -10.61 -1.36 19.32
C ARG A 248 -10.76 -2.79 18.79
N SER A 249 -11.53 -2.99 17.72
CA SER A 249 -11.74 -4.27 17.06
C SER A 249 -11.81 -4.07 15.55
N PHE A 250 -11.62 -5.15 14.78
CA PHE A 250 -11.76 -5.07 13.33
C PHE A 250 -13.18 -4.63 12.95
N PRO A 251 -13.32 -3.63 12.07
CA PRO A 251 -14.62 -3.25 11.53
C PRO A 251 -15.31 -4.41 10.78
N GLU A 252 -16.62 -4.50 10.91
CA GLU A 252 -17.45 -5.52 10.25
C GLU A 252 -18.26 -4.94 9.10
N TYR A 253 -18.35 -5.70 8.00
CA TYR A 253 -18.99 -5.25 6.78
C TYR A 253 -20.09 -6.19 6.35
N LEU A 254 -21.23 -5.62 5.96
CA LEU A 254 -22.23 -6.30 5.16
C LEU A 254 -21.81 -6.18 3.70
N THR A 255 -21.53 -7.33 3.07
CA THR A 255 -21.10 -7.45 1.67
C THR A 255 -21.95 -8.52 0.98
N GLY A 256 -21.93 -8.57 -0.35
CA GLY A 256 -22.66 -9.55 -1.15
C GLY A 256 -23.67 -8.90 -2.11
N PRO A 257 -24.44 -9.71 -2.86
CA PRO A 257 -25.40 -9.20 -3.84
C PRO A 257 -26.45 -8.24 -3.26
N GLU A 258 -26.82 -8.44 -1.99
CA GLU A 258 -27.77 -7.58 -1.27
C GLU A 258 -27.18 -6.21 -0.87
N TYR A 259 -25.84 -6.09 -0.88
CA TYR A 259 -25.11 -4.90 -0.49
C TYR A 259 -24.16 -4.47 -1.62
N PRO A 260 -24.66 -3.82 -2.69
CA PRO A 260 -23.85 -3.41 -3.84
C PRO A 260 -22.73 -2.41 -3.48
N ILE A 261 -22.89 -1.70 -2.36
CA ILE A 261 -21.81 -1.00 -1.66
C ILE A 261 -21.72 -1.61 -0.26
N PRO A 262 -20.52 -2.04 0.20
CA PRO A 262 -20.32 -2.53 1.55
C PRO A 262 -20.87 -1.56 2.60
N ILE A 263 -21.63 -2.08 3.55
CA ILE A 263 -22.15 -1.31 4.69
C ILE A 263 -21.30 -1.63 5.92
N LEU A 264 -20.71 -0.60 6.53
CA LEU A 264 -20.04 -0.72 7.82
C LEU A 264 -21.10 -0.89 8.91
N ARG A 265 -21.07 -2.00 9.64
CA ARG A 265 -21.99 -2.26 10.75
C ARG A 265 -21.77 -1.25 11.87
N ALA A 266 -22.87 -0.69 12.38
CA ALA A 266 -22.83 0.02 13.64
C ALA A 266 -22.50 -0.98 14.75
N LYS A 267 -21.63 -0.59 15.69
CA LYS A 267 -21.29 -1.45 16.82
C LYS A 267 -22.51 -1.52 17.75
N ASP A 268 -22.92 -2.71 18.14
CA ASP A 268 -23.82 -2.89 19.28
C ASP A 268 -23.09 -2.37 20.51
N SER A 269 -23.66 -1.39 21.19
CA SER A 269 -23.05 -0.66 22.32
C SER A 269 -22.43 -1.61 23.34
N VAL A 270 -21.10 -1.72 23.31
CA VAL A 270 -20.32 -2.25 24.43
C VAL A 270 -20.32 -1.13 25.48
N SER A 271 -20.44 -1.49 26.76
CA SER A 271 -21.02 -0.68 27.85
C SER A 271 -20.73 0.84 27.80
N ALA A 272 -21.72 1.65 28.19
CA ALA A 272 -21.67 3.12 28.13
C ALA A 272 -20.40 3.75 28.75
N GLU A 273 -19.75 3.05 29.68
CA GLU A 273 -18.45 3.36 30.28
C GLU A 273 -17.28 3.37 29.28
N ASP A 274 -17.26 2.49 28.27
CA ASP A 274 -16.22 2.45 27.24
C ASP A 274 -16.32 3.62 26.24
N ASP A 275 -17.55 4.02 25.88
CA ASP A 275 -17.83 5.21 25.07
C ASP A 275 -17.54 6.50 25.85
N LEU A 276 -17.80 6.52 27.17
CA LEU A 276 -17.46 7.64 28.06
C LEU A 276 -15.96 7.85 28.16
N ILE A 277 -15.16 6.78 28.19
CA ILE A 277 -13.69 6.88 28.22
C ILE A 277 -13.16 7.48 26.91
N ASP A 278 -13.64 7.04 25.74
CA ASP A 278 -13.24 7.62 24.44
C ASP A 278 -13.64 9.10 24.35
N GLN A 279 -14.84 9.46 24.83
CA GLN A 279 -15.31 10.85 24.91
C GLN A 279 -14.43 11.70 25.85
N PHE A 280 -14.03 11.15 27.00
CA PHE A 280 -13.23 11.86 28.02
C PHE A 280 -11.80 12.14 27.54
N TRP A 281 -11.16 11.19 26.85
CA TRP A 281 -9.84 11.39 26.26
C TRP A 281 -9.84 12.39 25.09
N ASP A 282 -10.93 12.46 24.31
CA ASP A 282 -11.07 13.44 23.23
C ASP A 282 -11.28 14.88 23.75
N VAL A 283 -11.88 15.06 24.93
CA VAL A 283 -12.00 16.38 25.60
C VAL A 283 -10.64 16.83 26.14
N TYR A 284 -9.90 15.95 26.81
CA TYR A 284 -8.63 16.33 27.45
C TYR A 284 -7.50 16.68 26.45
N LEU A 285 -7.53 16.14 25.23
CA LEU A 285 -6.58 16.49 24.16
C LEU A 285 -6.99 17.73 23.35
N GLY A 286 -8.20 18.25 23.56
CA GLY A 286 -8.73 19.42 22.86
C GLY A 286 -8.59 20.74 23.65
N GLU A 287 -8.25 20.69 24.93
CA GLU A 287 -8.29 21.85 25.84
C GLU A 287 -6.99 22.67 25.92
N GLU A 288 -5.90 22.27 25.24
CA GLU A 288 -4.68 23.10 25.22
C GLU A 288 -4.78 24.34 24.32
N ASP A 289 -5.83 24.46 23.49
CA ASP A 289 -6.11 25.64 22.66
C ASP A 289 -7.61 26.01 22.71
N SER A 290 -8.10 26.51 23.86
CA SER A 290 -9.14 27.57 23.96
C SER A 290 -9.81 27.59 25.34
N MET A 291 -9.48 28.59 26.16
CA MET A 291 -10.37 29.03 27.24
C MET A 291 -11.59 29.73 26.64
N SER A 292 -12.76 29.12 26.71
CA SER A 292 -14.04 29.84 26.75
C SER A 292 -15.12 29.03 27.46
N GLU A 293 -15.95 29.75 28.20
CA GLU A 293 -16.77 29.32 29.32
C GLU A 293 -17.85 28.25 29.03
N VAL A 294 -18.14 27.50 30.11
CA VAL A 294 -19.18 26.49 30.27
C VAL A 294 -20.56 27.02 29.91
N SER A 295 -21.31 26.27 29.08
CA SER A 295 -22.77 26.22 29.17
C SER A 295 -23.38 24.97 28.53
N SER A 296 -24.18 24.29 29.35
CA SER A 296 -25.38 23.49 29.04
C SER A 296 -25.21 22.08 28.45
N ASN A 297 -25.55 21.11 29.30
CA ASN A 297 -25.82 19.69 29.02
C ASN A 297 -26.55 19.45 27.70
N CYS A 298 -25.90 18.68 26.83
CA CYS A 298 -26.47 18.04 25.66
C CYS A 298 -25.53 16.88 25.28
N GLU A 299 -25.69 15.73 25.94
CA GLU A 299 -25.00 14.48 25.58
C GLU A 299 -25.56 13.95 24.25
N THR A 300 -25.18 14.59 23.14
CA THR A 300 -25.31 13.95 21.83
C THR A 300 -24.22 12.90 21.72
N LYS A 301 -24.59 11.61 21.73
CA LYS A 301 -23.73 10.48 21.32
C LYS A 301 -23.23 10.72 19.90
N ARG A 302 -22.14 11.46 19.75
CA ARG A 302 -21.47 11.69 18.48
C ARG A 302 -20.55 10.50 18.26
N GLY A 303 -20.71 9.81 17.12
CA GLY A 303 -19.74 8.80 16.70
C GLY A 303 -18.31 9.37 16.67
N PRO A 304 -17.28 8.51 16.72
CA PRO A 304 -15.90 8.91 16.99
C PRO A 304 -15.47 10.11 16.13
N PRO A 305 -14.90 11.16 16.73
CA PRO A 305 -14.62 12.40 16.02
C PRO A 305 -13.58 12.15 14.92
N ARG A 306 -14.02 12.26 13.67
CA ARG A 306 -13.13 12.24 12.51
C ARG A 306 -12.29 13.51 12.51
N ARG A 307 -11.03 13.40 12.91
CA ARG A 307 -10.05 14.49 12.90
C ARG A 307 -9.63 14.80 11.46
N ARG A 308 -9.15 16.02 11.21
CA ARG A 308 -8.58 16.37 9.90
C ARG A 308 -7.30 15.56 9.68
N LYS A 309 -7.13 14.99 8.48
CA LYS A 309 -5.88 14.37 8.04
C LYS A 309 -4.83 15.48 7.90
N ALA A 310 -3.87 15.52 8.82
CA ALA A 310 -2.84 16.55 8.89
C ALA A 310 -1.59 16.09 8.15
N LEU A 311 -0.99 16.95 7.33
CA LEU A 311 0.27 16.63 6.64
C LEU A 311 1.43 16.56 7.64
N SER A 312 2.30 15.59 7.43
CA SER A 312 3.56 15.41 8.16
C SER A 312 4.71 15.85 7.26
N ARG A 313 5.70 16.56 7.81
CA ARG A 313 6.89 16.93 7.05
C ARG A 313 7.79 15.71 6.88
N TRP A 314 8.35 15.55 5.68
CA TRP A 314 9.35 14.54 5.40
C TRP A 314 10.71 15.20 5.10
N PRO A 315 11.83 14.64 5.57
CA PRO A 315 11.93 13.44 6.42
C PRO A 315 11.38 13.62 7.84
N PRO A 316 10.85 12.55 8.47
CA PRO A 316 10.38 12.61 9.85
C PRO A 316 11.54 12.90 10.81
N PHE A 317 11.22 13.60 11.91
CA PHE A 317 12.20 13.87 12.97
C PHE A 317 12.69 12.55 13.60
N GLY A 318 14.01 12.39 13.72
CA GLY A 318 14.63 11.22 14.36
C GLY A 318 15.09 10.14 13.39
N LEU A 319 14.73 10.23 12.10
CA LEU A 319 15.34 9.40 11.06
C LEU A 319 16.60 10.12 10.56
N ASP A 320 17.77 9.64 10.98
CA ASP A 320 19.05 10.19 10.55
C ASP A 320 19.53 9.48 9.29
N TYR A 321 19.59 10.21 8.20
CA TYR A 321 20.05 9.72 6.91
C TYR A 321 21.57 9.86 6.75
N GLY A 322 22.33 9.96 7.86
CA GLY A 322 23.77 10.19 7.86
C GLY A 322 24.19 11.57 7.34
N THR A 323 23.23 12.44 7.04
CA THR A 323 23.46 13.84 6.63
C THR A 323 23.63 14.77 7.84
N SER A 324 23.21 14.30 9.03
CA SER A 324 23.43 14.98 10.30
C SER A 324 24.84 14.68 10.82
N GLY A 325 25.83 15.53 10.53
CA GLY A 325 27.09 15.52 11.28
C GLY A 325 26.85 15.81 12.79
N PRO A 326 27.86 15.69 13.68
CA PRO A 326 27.71 15.95 15.11
C PRO A 326 27.12 17.36 15.35
N ALA A 327 25.81 17.40 15.60
CA ALA A 327 24.96 18.58 15.41
C ALA A 327 25.03 19.62 16.54
N TRP A 328 26.00 19.50 17.46
CA TRP A 328 26.00 20.29 18.70
C TRP A 328 27.04 21.41 18.74
N HIS A 329 27.90 21.55 17.72
CA HIS A 329 29.05 22.48 17.83
C HIS A 329 29.04 23.70 16.92
N ASN A 330 28.11 23.85 15.96
CA ASN A 330 28.10 25.04 15.10
C ASN A 330 26.69 25.50 14.67
N PRO A 331 26.20 26.66 15.17
CA PRO A 331 24.92 27.24 14.74
C PRO A 331 24.92 27.77 13.28
N ARG A 332 26.06 27.68 12.57
CA ARG A 332 26.19 27.99 11.14
C ARG A 332 26.03 26.79 10.21
N HIS A 333 26.01 25.56 10.74
CA HIS A 333 25.63 24.40 9.95
C HIS A 333 24.11 24.32 9.95
N GLY A 334 23.49 24.78 8.87
CA GLY A 334 22.04 24.66 8.67
C GLY A 334 21.58 23.21 8.79
N ILE A 335 20.27 23.02 8.97
CA ILE A 335 19.65 21.70 9.06
C ILE A 335 19.83 20.98 7.71
N LYS A 336 20.90 20.19 7.56
CA LYS A 336 21.18 19.37 6.36
C LYS A 336 20.09 18.34 6.04
N ARG A 337 19.11 18.14 6.94
CA ARG A 337 17.89 17.36 6.64
C ARG A 337 17.08 17.95 5.47
N LEU A 338 17.19 19.25 5.22
CA LEU A 338 16.58 19.93 4.07
C LEU A 338 17.24 19.57 2.72
N GLU A 339 18.44 18.98 2.76
CA GLU A 339 19.17 18.53 1.56
C GLU A 339 18.72 17.13 1.10
N MET A 340 17.90 16.43 1.90
CA MET A 340 17.47 15.08 1.57
C MET A 340 16.39 15.11 0.49
N GLU A 341 16.57 14.31 -0.55
CA GLU A 341 15.68 14.26 -1.70
C GLU A 341 15.09 12.88 -1.85
N LEU A 342 13.82 12.82 -2.26
CA LEU A 342 13.22 11.56 -2.66
C LEU A 342 13.90 11.00 -3.91
N PRO A 343 13.92 9.65 -4.06
CA PRO A 343 14.17 9.03 -5.35
C PRO A 343 13.16 9.54 -6.39
N TRP A 344 13.45 9.29 -7.67
CA TRP A 344 12.41 9.42 -8.69
C TRP A 344 11.29 8.45 -8.37
N VAL A 345 10.05 8.91 -8.27
CA VAL A 345 8.89 8.05 -7.99
C VAL A 345 7.88 8.15 -9.12
N ARG A 346 7.47 7.00 -9.64
CA ARG A 346 6.33 6.91 -10.56
C ARG A 346 5.34 5.87 -10.05
N ILE A 347 4.11 6.30 -9.85
CA ILE A 347 3.00 5.40 -9.55
C ILE A 347 2.22 5.13 -10.84
N PHE A 348 1.99 3.86 -11.14
CA PHE A 348 1.21 3.40 -12.28
C PHE A 348 -0.16 2.96 -11.77
N THR A 349 -1.23 3.48 -12.37
CA THR A 349 -2.59 3.13 -11.98
C THR A 349 -3.43 2.76 -13.19
N ARG A 350 -4.29 1.76 -13.06
CA ARG A 350 -5.27 1.49 -14.13
C ARG A 350 -6.22 2.68 -14.34
N VAL A 351 -6.46 3.04 -15.60
CA VAL A 351 -7.48 4.01 -15.99
C VAL A 351 -8.84 3.37 -15.76
N ASP A 352 -9.66 4.00 -14.91
CA ASP A 352 -11.08 3.71 -14.86
C ASP A 352 -11.78 4.54 -15.94
N ASP A 353 -12.67 3.93 -16.74
CA ASP A 353 -13.36 4.54 -17.90
C ASP A 353 -14.03 5.91 -17.65
N SER A 354 -14.17 6.29 -16.38
CA SER A 354 -14.72 7.56 -15.91
C SER A 354 -13.86 8.81 -16.23
N VAL A 355 -12.56 8.68 -16.50
CA VAL A 355 -11.61 9.83 -16.61
C VAL A 355 -11.12 10.08 -18.04
N SER A 356 -11.79 9.56 -19.07
CA SER A 356 -11.45 9.90 -20.46
C SER A 356 -11.71 11.39 -20.75
N ILE A 357 -10.63 12.15 -20.88
CA ILE A 357 -10.62 13.53 -21.36
C ILE A 357 -10.97 13.49 -22.85
N SER A 358 -12.14 14.04 -23.16
CA SER A 358 -12.64 14.52 -24.46
C SER A 358 -13.56 13.62 -25.33
N LYS A 359 -14.74 14.22 -25.56
CA LYS A 359 -15.67 14.16 -26.70
C LYS A 359 -16.19 12.80 -27.20
N ALA A 360 -17.48 12.62 -26.91
CA ALA A 360 -18.47 11.87 -27.70
C ALA A 360 -18.35 10.34 -27.74
N SER A 361 -18.72 9.68 -26.65
CA SER A 361 -19.61 8.50 -26.73
C SER A 361 -20.32 8.31 -25.38
N THR A 362 -21.45 7.61 -25.42
CA THR A 362 -22.49 7.48 -24.38
C THR A 362 -21.92 7.00 -23.04
N LYS A 363 -21.76 7.94 -22.09
CA LYS A 363 -21.20 7.72 -20.75
C LYS A 363 -22.10 6.84 -19.87
N ASN A 364 -21.62 5.66 -19.48
CA ASN A 364 -22.11 4.98 -18.28
C ASN A 364 -21.60 5.74 -17.04
N LYS A 365 -22.40 6.70 -16.55
CA LYS A 365 -22.08 7.61 -15.43
C LYS A 365 -21.92 6.96 -14.05
N ASN A 366 -21.88 5.62 -13.95
CA ASN A 366 -22.08 4.92 -12.67
C ASN A 366 -20.85 4.17 -12.12
N THR A 367 -19.73 4.10 -12.84
CA THR A 367 -18.54 3.40 -12.33
C THR A 367 -17.69 4.35 -11.48
N LYS A 368 -17.57 4.03 -10.19
CA LYS A 368 -16.64 4.73 -9.29
C LYS A 368 -15.20 4.34 -9.61
N PRO A 369 -14.23 5.26 -9.50
CA PRO A 369 -12.83 4.91 -9.64
C PRO A 369 -12.43 3.87 -8.60
N SER A 370 -11.48 3.01 -8.94
CA SER A 370 -10.87 2.03 -8.05
C SER A 370 -10.32 2.70 -6.79
N VAL A 371 -10.34 1.96 -5.67
CA VAL A 371 -9.72 2.44 -4.42
C VAL A 371 -8.22 2.62 -4.62
N LEU A 372 -7.56 1.72 -5.34
CA LEU A 372 -6.12 1.82 -5.62
C LEU A 372 -5.75 3.07 -6.43
N SER A 373 -6.53 3.41 -7.47
CA SER A 373 -6.32 4.65 -8.23
C SER A 373 -6.52 5.89 -7.36
N GLN A 374 -7.53 5.90 -6.49
CA GLN A 374 -7.74 7.01 -5.54
C GLN A 374 -6.58 7.15 -4.55
N GLN A 375 -6.10 6.02 -3.99
CA GLN A 375 -4.96 6.01 -3.06
C GLN A 375 -3.67 6.49 -3.72
N ALA A 376 -3.41 6.08 -4.96
CA ALA A 376 -2.25 6.53 -5.72
C ALA A 376 -2.28 8.04 -6.00
N ASN A 377 -3.44 8.59 -6.39
CA ASN A 377 -3.61 10.03 -6.55
C ASN A 377 -3.33 10.78 -5.24
N GLU A 378 -3.86 10.27 -4.12
CA GLU A 378 -3.60 10.86 -2.80
C GLU A 378 -2.12 10.77 -2.42
N MET A 379 -1.46 9.65 -2.69
CA MET A 379 -0.04 9.46 -2.41
C MET A 379 0.83 10.46 -3.18
N ILE A 380 0.62 10.63 -4.48
CA ILE A 380 1.36 11.59 -5.30
C ILE A 380 1.19 13.02 -4.78
N ASP A 381 -0.05 13.42 -4.49
CA ASP A 381 -0.36 14.76 -4.00
C ASP A 381 0.29 15.01 -2.63
N VAL A 382 0.20 14.04 -1.72
CA VAL A 382 0.78 14.14 -0.38
C VAL A 382 2.31 14.12 -0.43
N MET A 383 2.95 13.29 -1.27
CA MET A 383 4.41 13.30 -1.48
C MET A 383 4.90 14.66 -1.99
N ARG A 384 4.23 15.21 -3.00
CA ARG A 384 4.58 16.52 -3.58
C ARG A 384 4.50 17.64 -2.54
N ARG A 385 3.49 17.62 -1.68
CA ARG A 385 3.28 18.63 -0.62
C ARG A 385 4.19 18.46 0.59
N SER A 386 4.54 17.21 0.93
CA SER A 386 5.23 16.88 2.19
C SER A 386 6.74 16.79 2.06
N CYS A 387 7.24 16.36 0.90
CA CYS A 387 8.66 16.06 0.69
C CYS A 387 9.43 17.17 -0.05
N PHE A 388 8.74 18.13 -0.69
CA PHE A 388 9.37 19.19 -1.49
C PHE A 388 9.00 20.59 -1.02
N TRP A 389 8.82 20.75 0.30
CA TRP A 389 8.47 22.04 0.88
C TRP A 389 9.51 23.12 0.54
N GLY A 390 9.05 24.27 0.07
CA GLY A 390 9.92 25.40 -0.28
C GLY A 390 10.66 25.25 -1.62
N ARG A 391 10.42 24.18 -2.38
CA ARG A 391 10.90 24.04 -3.76
C ARG A 391 9.84 24.46 -4.76
N GLU A 392 10.27 24.75 -5.99
CA GLU A 392 9.35 25.09 -7.07
C GLU A 392 8.41 23.91 -7.38
N LYS A 393 7.15 24.23 -7.71
CA LYS A 393 6.11 23.22 -8.00
C LYS A 393 6.53 22.26 -9.12
N GLY A 394 7.21 22.75 -10.16
CA GLY A 394 7.71 21.91 -11.25
C GLY A 394 8.74 20.86 -10.80
N TYR A 395 9.50 21.14 -9.73
CA TYR A 395 10.46 20.19 -9.17
C TYR A 395 9.79 18.95 -8.59
N SER A 396 8.75 19.14 -7.77
CA SER A 396 8.01 18.00 -7.19
C SER A 396 7.19 17.25 -8.24
N GLU A 397 6.65 17.96 -9.24
CA GLU A 397 5.89 17.35 -10.34
C GLU A 397 6.76 16.51 -11.27
N SER A 398 8.02 16.87 -11.47
CA SER A 398 8.99 16.07 -12.24
C SER A 398 9.51 14.86 -11.45
N ARG A 399 9.79 15.03 -10.15
CA ARG A 399 10.32 13.97 -9.28
C ARG A 399 9.30 12.88 -8.97
N VAL A 400 8.05 13.25 -8.72
CA VAL A 400 6.98 12.35 -8.32
C VAL A 400 5.85 12.42 -9.35
N THR A 401 5.65 11.35 -10.12
CA THR A 401 4.75 11.31 -11.28
C THR A 401 3.69 10.22 -11.18
N LEU A 402 2.52 10.46 -11.76
CA LEU A 402 1.46 9.48 -11.94
C LEU A 402 1.40 9.10 -13.42
N CYS A 403 1.33 7.82 -13.73
CA CYS A 403 1.11 7.30 -15.06
C CYS A 403 -0.13 6.40 -15.03
N SER A 404 -1.03 6.58 -15.98
CA SER A 404 -2.21 5.72 -16.09
C SER A 404 -2.12 4.83 -17.31
N TYR A 405 -2.51 3.55 -17.17
CA TYR A 405 -2.56 2.60 -18.28
C TYR A 405 -4.01 2.17 -18.57
N PRO A 406 -4.39 1.96 -19.85
CA PRO A 406 -5.75 1.57 -20.25
C PRO A 406 -6.28 0.35 -19.51
N HIS A 407 -7.61 0.28 -19.35
CA HIS A 407 -8.26 -0.88 -18.72
C HIS A 407 -8.02 -2.19 -19.47
N ASP A 408 -7.91 -2.11 -20.80
CA ASP A 408 -7.66 -3.25 -21.69
C ASP A 408 -6.22 -3.80 -21.58
N GLN A 409 -5.30 -3.01 -21.03
CA GLN A 409 -3.94 -3.42 -20.78
C GLN A 409 -3.85 -4.20 -19.46
N GLN A 410 -3.13 -5.32 -19.51
CA GLN A 410 -2.91 -6.14 -18.33
C GLN A 410 -1.89 -5.46 -17.40
N VAL A 411 -1.88 -5.84 -16.12
CA VAL A 411 -0.86 -5.40 -15.14
C VAL A 411 0.56 -5.66 -15.66
N ASP A 412 0.71 -6.64 -16.53
CA ASP A 412 1.98 -7.01 -17.15
C ASP A 412 2.48 -5.95 -18.14
N ASP A 413 1.58 -5.32 -18.90
CA ASP A 413 1.94 -4.20 -19.78
C ASP A 413 2.41 -3.00 -18.95
N ALA A 414 1.77 -2.77 -17.79
CA ALA A 414 2.20 -1.74 -16.85
C ALA A 414 3.58 -2.01 -16.26
N ARG A 415 3.97 -3.29 -16.06
CA ARG A 415 5.31 -3.68 -15.62
C ARG A 415 6.38 -3.40 -16.66
N GLU A 416 6.09 -3.66 -17.94
CA GLU A 416 7.02 -3.34 -19.02
C GLU A 416 7.25 -1.82 -19.12
N LEU A 417 6.17 -1.03 -19.10
CA LEU A 417 6.24 0.44 -19.06
C LEU A 417 7.00 0.95 -17.84
N ALA A 418 6.79 0.34 -16.67
CA ALA A 418 7.53 0.65 -15.46
C ALA A 418 9.02 0.33 -15.57
N GLY A 419 9.37 -0.82 -16.16
CA GLY A 419 10.75 -1.21 -16.44
C GLY A 419 11.46 -0.23 -17.36
N LEU A 420 10.82 0.15 -18.48
CA LEU A 420 11.35 1.14 -19.42
C LEU A 420 11.60 2.49 -18.74
N TRP A 421 10.67 2.93 -17.89
CA TRP A 421 10.85 4.16 -17.13
C TRP A 421 11.97 4.05 -16.08
N LEU A 422 12.10 2.92 -15.38
CA LEU A 422 13.20 2.69 -14.44
C LEU A 422 14.55 2.73 -15.17
N ARG A 423 14.64 2.12 -16.36
CA ARG A 423 15.84 2.20 -17.20
C ARG A 423 16.20 3.66 -17.50
N GLU A 424 15.23 4.49 -17.88
CA GLU A 424 15.45 5.91 -18.15
C GLU A 424 16.01 6.63 -16.91
N LYS A 425 15.40 6.42 -15.73
CA LYS A 425 15.80 7.12 -14.49
C LYS A 425 17.03 6.56 -13.79
N THR A 426 17.49 5.39 -14.22
CA THR A 426 18.75 4.78 -13.78
C THR A 426 19.81 4.81 -14.88
N ALA A 427 19.57 5.50 -16.01
CA ALA A 427 20.54 5.66 -17.09
C ALA A 427 21.48 6.85 -16.90
N ASP A 428 21.06 7.84 -16.13
CA ASP A 428 21.89 8.97 -15.68
C ASP A 428 22.62 8.59 -14.39
#